data_AF-A0A1H4X716-F1
#
_entry.id   AF-A0A1H4X716-F1
#
_cell.length_a   1.000
_cell.length_b   1.000
_cell.length_c   1.000
_cell.angle_alpha   90.00
_cell.angle_beta   90.00
_cell.angle_gamma   90.00
#
_symmetry.space_group_name_H-M   'P 1'
#
loop_
_entity.id
_entity.type
_entity.pdbx_description
1 polymer ?
#
loop_
_entity_poly.entity_id
_entity_poly.type
_entity_poly.pdbx_seq_one_letter_code
_entity_poly.pdbx_strand_id
1 'polypeptide(L)' 'MTHTSETGETTGTRDKDYNLIWYVEACLSNALRMETYIQDAERTKDTEVAELFRKAQADSRKGAELGKQLLKARLGS' A
#
# COMPACT_ATOMS: atom_id res chain seq x y z
N MET A 1 -15.36 2.01 16.04
CA MET A 1 -15.64 1.97 14.58
C MET A 1 -15.42 3.36 14.03
N THR A 2 -14.30 3.60 13.36
CA THR A 2 -14.08 4.81 12.58
C THR A 2 -14.38 4.45 11.12
N HIS A 3 -15.61 4.73 10.68
CA HIS A 3 -15.95 4.73 9.27
C HIS A 3 -15.26 5.93 8.63
N THR A 4 -14.20 5.71 7.85
CA THR A 4 -13.74 6.69 6.88
C THR A 4 -14.78 6.70 5.77
N SER A 5 -15.72 7.63 5.84
CA SER A 5 -16.79 7.81 4.85
C SER A 5 -16.13 8.07 3.48
N GLU A 6 -16.37 7.21 2.49
CA GLU A 6 -16.08 7.55 1.10
C GLU A 6 -16.91 8.81 0.78
N THR A 7 -16.25 9.91 0.43
CA THR A 7 -16.86 11.19 0.03
C THR A 7 -17.81 11.05 -1.17
N GLY A 8 -17.75 9.92 -1.89
CA GLY A 8 -18.64 9.57 -2.99
C GLY A 8 -20.12 9.42 -2.60
N GLU A 9 -20.45 9.16 -1.33
CA GLU A 9 -21.86 9.09 -0.89
C GLU A 9 -22.56 10.46 -0.83
N THR A 10 -21.81 11.56 -0.65
CA THR A 10 -22.41 12.89 -0.42
C THR A 10 -22.75 13.63 -1.72
N THR A 11 -21.98 13.41 -2.80
CA THR A 11 -22.21 14.09 -4.09
C THR A 11 -22.53 13.15 -5.25
N GLY A 12 -22.50 11.82 -5.02
CA GLY A 12 -22.72 10.79 -6.05
C GLY A 12 -21.62 10.70 -7.11
N THR A 13 -20.58 11.54 -7.02
CA THR A 13 -19.44 11.53 -7.95
C THR A 13 -18.31 10.72 -7.33
N ARG A 14 -17.98 9.58 -7.93
CA ARG A 14 -16.86 8.74 -7.49
C ARG A 14 -15.56 9.53 -7.65
N ASP A 15 -14.85 9.77 -6.56
CA ASP A 15 -13.47 10.25 -6.64
C ASP A 15 -12.60 9.12 -7.19
N LYS A 16 -12.38 9.16 -8.50
CA LYS A 16 -11.65 8.13 -9.25
C LYS A 16 -10.18 8.03 -8.81
N ASP A 17 -9.61 9.07 -8.22
CA ASP A 17 -8.18 9.16 -7.94
C ASP A 17 -7.88 8.96 -6.45
N TYR A 18 -8.81 9.30 -5.54
CA TYR A 18 -8.62 9.12 -4.09
C TYR A 18 -8.31 7.68 -3.69
N ASN A 19 -9.04 6.71 -4.27
CA ASN A 19 -8.80 5.30 -3.99
C ASN A 19 -7.42 4.84 -4.46
N LEU A 20 -6.88 5.48 -5.50
CA LEU A 20 -5.55 5.16 -6.03
C LEU A 20 -4.44 5.84 -5.22
N ILE A 21 -4.66 7.07 -4.75
CA ILE A 21 -3.75 7.76 -3.82
C ILE A 21 -3.63 6.95 -2.53
N TRP A 22 -4.77 6.58 -1.94
CA TRP A 22 -4.80 5.73 -0.75
C TRP A 22 -4.10 4.39 -0.99
N TYR A 23 -4.37 3.73 -2.12
CA TYR A 23 -3.72 2.45 -2.44
C TYR A 23 -2.20 2.57 -2.52
N VAL A 24 -1.69 3.60 -3.20
CA VAL A 24 -0.24 3.84 -3.32
C VAL A 24 0.37 4.12 -1.95
N GLU A 25 -0.27 4.96 -1.14
CA GLU A 25 0.17 5.27 0.23
C GLU A 25 0.20 4.02 1.12
N ALA A 26 -0.84 3.20 1.06
CA ALA A 26 -0.94 1.95 1.82
C ALA A 26 0.16 0.96 1.41
N CYS A 27 0.44 0.82 0.11
CA CYS A 27 1.53 -0.02 -0.39
C CYS A 27 2.91 0.48 0.08
N LEU A 28 3.18 1.78 -0.01
CA LEU A 28 4.46 2.35 0.44
C LEU A 28 4.65 2.20 1.96
N SER A 29 3.60 2.50 2.73
CA SER A 29 3.61 2.35 4.20
C SER A 29 3.81 0.90 4.62
N ASN A 30 3.17 -0.05 3.91
CA ASN A 30 3.36 -1.46 4.20
C ASN A 30 4.77 -1.94 3.84
N ALA A 31 5.33 -1.52 2.71
CA ALA A 31 6.69 -1.86 2.32
C ALA A 31 7.74 -1.42 3.35
N LEU A 32 7.55 -0.23 3.94
CA LEU A 32 8.39 0.26 5.03
C LEU A 32 8.17 -0.54 6.32
N ARG A 33 6.91 -0.85 6.67
CA ARG A 33 6.60 -1.67 7.86
C ARG A 33 7.19 -3.07 7.78
N MET A 34 7.15 -3.71 6.60
CA MET A 34 7.76 -5.03 6.40
C MET A 34 9.26 -5.01 6.66
N GLU A 35 9.96 -3.90 6.43
CA GLU A 35 11.40 -3.80 6.73
C GLU A 35 11.69 -4.00 8.22
N THR A 36 10.92 -3.36 9.09
CA THR A 36 11.01 -3.56 10.54
C THR A 36 10.68 -5.00 10.92
N TYR A 37 9.62 -5.57 10.35
CA TYR A 37 9.20 -6.93 10.69
C TYR A 37 10.19 -8.00 10.21
N ILE A 38 10.84 -7.78 9.06
CA ILE A 38 11.94 -8.63 8.58
C ILE A 38 13.09 -8.60 9.59
N GLN A 39 13.52 -7.40 10.02
CA GLN A 39 14.60 -7.25 11.00
C GLN A 39 14.29 -7.94 12.33
N ASP A 40 13.04 -7.83 12.80
CA ASP A 40 12.60 -8.50 14.01
C ASP A 40 12.61 -10.03 13.88
N ALA A 41 12.09 -10.57 12.77
CA ALA A 41 12.08 -12.01 12.49
C ALA A 41 13.52 -12.58 12.36
N GLU A 42 14.43 -11.84 11.73
CA GLU A 42 15.83 -12.22 11.62
C GLU A 42 16.53 -12.27 12.99
N ARG A 43 16.23 -11.29 13.86
CA ARG A 43 16.76 -11.26 15.23
C ARG A 43 16.29 -12.45 16.07
N THR A 44 15.05 -12.92 15.85
CA THR A 44 14.51 -14.11 16.51
C THR A 44 14.83 -15.41 15.78
N LYS A 45 15.56 -15.35 14.66
CA LYS A 45 15.89 -16.49 13.79
C LYS A 45 14.65 -17.21 13.23
N ASP A 46 13.55 -16.50 13.06
CA ASP A 46 12.33 -17.00 12.45
C ASP A 46 12.41 -16.81 10.93
N THR A 47 12.99 -17.79 10.24
CA THR A 47 13.25 -17.70 8.79
C THR A 47 11.98 -17.74 7.96
N GLU A 48 10.97 -18.48 8.39
CA GLU A 48 9.69 -18.60 7.67
C GLU A 48 8.95 -17.27 7.64
N VAL A 49 8.88 -16.59 8.79
CA VAL A 49 8.25 -15.27 8.90
C VAL A 49 9.06 -14.20 8.16
N ALA A 50 10.40 -14.26 8.22
CA ALA A 50 11.26 -13.35 7.49
C ALA A 50 11.06 -13.46 5.95
N GLU A 51 10.97 -14.68 5.41
CA GLU A 51 10.71 -14.92 3.99
C GLU A 51 9.32 -14.44 3.56
N LEU A 52 8.29 -14.69 4.39
CA LEU A 52 6.95 -14.17 4.17
C LEU A 52 6.95 -12.64 4.05
N PHE A 53 7.59 -11.94 5.00
CA PHE A 53 7.63 -10.48 4.98
C PHE A 53 8.48 -9.91 3.85
N ARG A 54 9.56 -10.59 3.43
CA ARG A 54 10.32 -10.22 2.22
C ARG A 54 9.44 -10.27 0.98
N LYS A 55 8.65 -11.32 0.82
CA LYS A 55 7.70 -11.44 -0.30
C LYS A 55 6.64 -10.35 -0.24
N ALA A 56 6.03 -10.14 0.92
CA ALA A 56 5.03 -9.07 1.13
C ALA A 56 5.60 -7.66 0.85
N GLN A 57 6.86 -7.41 1.22
CA GLN A 57 7.55 -6.16 0.92
C GLN A 57 7.74 -5.97 -0.59
N ALA A 58 8.18 -7.01 -1.30
CA ALA A 58 8.36 -6.96 -2.74
C ALA A 58 7.03 -6.69 -3.48
N ASP A 59 5.97 -7.39 -3.08
CA ASP A 59 4.63 -7.20 -3.64
C ASP A 59 4.09 -5.80 -3.36
N SER A 60 4.32 -5.27 -2.14
CA SER A 60 3.94 -3.90 -1.78
C SER A 60 4.68 -2.85 -2.61
N ARG A 61 5.99 -3.02 -2.83
CA ARG A 61 6.79 -2.13 -3.70
C ARG A 61 6.28 -2.16 -5.14
N LYS A 62 5.97 -3.36 -5.65
CA LYS A 62 5.40 -3.54 -7.00
C LYS A 62 4.03 -2.87 -7.12
N GLY A 63 3.14 -3.06 -6.15
CA GLY A 63 1.82 -2.41 -6.10
C GLY A 63 1.93 -0.88 -6.10
N ALA A 64 2.81 -0.32 -5.27
CA ALA A 64 3.06 1.11 -5.22
C ALA A 64 3.53 1.66 -6.59
N GLU A 65 4.42 0.95 -7.28
CA GLU A 65 4.93 1.39 -8.57
C GLU A 65 3.84 1.40 -9.65
N LEU A 66 3.07 0.31 -9.77
CA LEU A 66 1.93 0.24 -10.69
C LEU A 66 0.88 1.31 -10.38
N GLY A 67 0.58 1.53 -9.09
CA GLY A 67 -0.36 2.55 -8.65
C GLY A 67 0.10 3.97 -9.00
N LYS A 68 1.38 4.30 -8.80
CA LYS A 68 1.97 5.59 -9.18
C LYS A 68 1.89 5.83 -10.69
N GLN A 69 2.16 4.81 -11.51
CA GLN A 69 2.09 4.92 -12.96
C GLN A 69 0.65 5.23 -13.42
N LEU A 70 -0.33 4.52 -12.87
CA LEU A 70 -1.74 4.78 -13.17
C LEU A 70 -2.19 6.15 -12.67
N LEU A 71 -1.75 6.58 -11.49
CA LEU A 71 -2.09 7.88 -10.92
C LEU A 71 -1.53 9.00 -11.78
N LYS A 72 -0.27 8.89 -12.21
CA LYS A 72 0.36 9.83 -13.14
C LYS A 72 -0.42 9.94 -14.45
N ALA A 73 -0.86 8.81 -15.02
CA ALA A 73 -1.64 8.80 -16.25
C ALA A 73 -3.00 9.51 -16.11
N ARG A 74 -3.62 9.47 -14.93
CA ARG A 74 -4.92 10.10 -14.64
C ARG A 74 -4.86 11.56 -14.23
N LEU A 75 -3.73 12.00 -13.67
CA LEU A 75 -3.50 13.41 -13.31
C LEU A 75 -2.94 14.24 -14.47
N GLY A 76 -2.32 13.59 -15.46
CA GLY A 76 -1.83 14.24 -16.68
C GLY A 76 -2.87 14.35 -17.80
N SER A 77 -4.10 13.89 -17.56
CA SER A 77 -5.27 13.97 -18.46
C SER A 77 -6.26 15.01 -17.98
#